data_AF-A0A3N5PQW2-F1
#
_entry.id   AF-A0A3N5PQW2-F1
#
_cell.length_a   1.000
_cell.length_b   1.000
_cell.length_c   1.000
_cell.angle_alpha   90.00
_cell.angle_beta   90.00
_cell.angle_gamma   90.00
#
_symmetry.space_group_name_H-M   'P 1'
#
loop_
_entity.id
_entity.type
_entity.pdbx_description
1 polymer ?
#
loop_
_entity_poly.entity_id
_entity_poly.type
_entity_poly.pdbx_seq_one_letter_code
_entity_poly.pdbx_strand_id
1 'polypeptide(L)'
;MKWLTLLVPIAIGVSFVFPDRPLLVFLTAVLSLIPLAAFMGESTEHVAAHVGQSIGGLLNATFGNMAELIILIAMLSRGLHEVVLAGILGAILVNGLLASGLSMLVGGVKHHIQEYNRESSRDLATLLIIAVFGMAVISVINMRQTDSAALVMPESSPIVAGLLLAGYVMYLVYSMKTHKDLFESPRTEDEEDTWSLKKALTVLSVVTLLVVWVSEILSGAIEQV
;
A
#
# COMPACT_ATOMS: atom_id res chain seq x y z
N MET A 1 -19.61 -3.00 -3.89
CA MET A 1 -18.80 -2.22 -2.92
C MET A 1 -19.49 -0.98 -2.34
N LYS A 2 -20.47 -0.34 -3.00
CA LYS A 2 -21.11 0.91 -2.53
C LYS A 2 -21.76 0.88 -1.14
N TRP A 3 -22.10 -0.30 -0.61
CA TRP A 3 -22.67 -0.44 0.74
C TRP A 3 -21.61 -0.40 1.84
N LEU A 4 -20.37 -0.75 1.51
CA LEU A 4 -19.24 -0.71 2.44
C LEU A 4 -18.85 0.74 2.78
N THR A 5 -19.19 1.74 1.96
CA THR A 5 -18.93 3.15 2.28
C THR A 5 -19.76 3.66 3.46
N LEU A 6 -20.86 2.98 3.80
CA LEU A 6 -21.63 3.27 5.03
C LEU A 6 -20.79 3.00 6.29
N LEU A 7 -19.74 2.19 6.21
CA LEU A 7 -18.85 1.95 7.34
C LEU A 7 -18.06 3.21 7.73
N VAL A 8 -17.84 4.15 6.82
CA VAL A 8 -17.10 5.40 7.10
C VAL A 8 -17.86 6.31 8.08
N PRO A 9 -19.12 6.74 7.80
CA PRO A 9 -19.87 7.51 8.77
C PRO A 9 -20.17 6.71 10.05
N ILE A 10 -20.27 5.38 9.99
CA ILE A 10 -20.42 4.53 11.19
C ILE A 10 -19.16 4.61 12.05
N ALA A 11 -17.96 4.44 11.48
CA ALA A 11 -16.70 4.51 12.21
C ALA A 11 -16.52 5.88 12.88
N ILE A 12 -16.80 6.96 12.14
CA ILE A 12 -16.76 8.33 12.68
C ILE A 12 -17.81 8.51 13.78
N GLY A 13 -19.05 8.06 13.58
CA GLY A 13 -20.09 8.15 14.60
C GLY A 13 -19.74 7.38 15.87
N VAL A 14 -19.20 6.17 15.73
CA VAL A 14 -18.76 5.32 16.85
C VAL A 14 -17.62 5.98 17.61
N SER A 15 -16.66 6.63 16.95
CA SER A 15 -15.56 7.33 17.63
C SER A 15 -16.05 8.50 18.48
N PHE A 16 -17.14 9.18 18.09
CA PHE A 16 -17.71 10.28 18.87
C PHE A 16 -18.65 9.83 19.98
N VAL A 17 -19.46 8.79 19.74
CA VAL A 17 -20.50 8.35 20.69
C VAL A 17 -19.95 7.37 21.73
N PHE A 18 -18.96 6.55 21.36
CA PHE A 18 -18.39 5.51 22.23
C PHE A 18 -16.86 5.63 22.33
N PRO A 19 -16.30 6.80 22.71
CA PRO A 19 -14.85 6.98 22.79
C PRO A 19 -14.19 6.04 23.80
N ASP A 20 -14.91 5.66 24.88
CA ASP A 20 -14.39 4.76 25.94
C ASP A 20 -14.36 3.27 25.55
N ARG A 21 -14.67 2.94 24.28
CA ARG A 21 -14.68 1.56 23.75
C ARG A 21 -13.62 1.41 22.65
N PRO A 22 -12.31 1.44 22.99
CA PRO A 22 -11.24 1.54 21.99
C PRO A 22 -11.23 0.37 21.00
N LEU A 23 -11.55 -0.86 21.44
CA LEU A 23 -11.66 -2.01 20.55
C LEU A 23 -12.79 -1.84 19.50
N LEU A 24 -13.92 -1.24 19.88
CA LEU A 24 -15.03 -1.01 18.95
C LEU A 24 -14.67 0.07 17.93
N VAL A 25 -14.04 1.16 18.39
CA VAL A 25 -13.53 2.23 17.53
C VAL A 25 -12.49 1.68 16.55
N PHE A 26 -11.54 0.88 17.05
CA PHE A 26 -10.52 0.21 16.24
C PHE A 26 -11.13 -0.64 15.14
N LEU A 27 -12.03 -1.58 15.48
CA LEU A 27 -12.62 -2.51 14.51
C LEU A 27 -13.43 -1.77 13.45
N THR A 28 -14.22 -0.78 13.85
CA THR A 28 -15.03 0.01 12.90
C THR A 28 -14.15 0.87 11.99
N ALA A 29 -13.08 1.48 12.52
CA ALA A 29 -12.11 2.23 11.73
C ALA A 29 -11.41 1.33 10.69
N VAL A 30 -10.86 0.18 11.09
CA VAL A 30 -10.20 -0.77 10.17
C VAL A 30 -11.16 -1.22 9.06
N LEU A 31 -12.39 -1.61 9.41
CA LEU A 31 -13.37 -2.05 8.42
C LEU A 31 -13.76 -0.93 7.45
N SER A 32 -13.79 0.32 7.90
CA SER A 32 -14.09 1.46 7.03
C SER A 32 -12.94 1.85 6.08
N LEU A 33 -11.69 1.50 6.42
CA LEU A 33 -10.52 1.75 5.57
C LEU A 33 -10.48 0.83 4.34
N ILE A 34 -11.00 -0.41 4.44
CA ILE A 34 -11.03 -1.38 3.33
C ILE A 34 -11.66 -0.80 2.06
N PRO A 35 -12.91 -0.27 2.08
CA PRO A 35 -13.49 0.33 0.89
C PRO A 35 -12.84 1.63 0.48
N LEU A 36 -12.35 2.44 1.42
CA LEU A 36 -11.66 3.69 1.10
C LEU A 36 -10.37 3.42 0.30
N ALA A 37 -9.60 2.40 0.68
CA ALA A 37 -8.41 1.98 -0.07
C ALA A 37 -8.77 1.52 -1.49
N ALA A 38 -9.87 0.76 -1.65
CA ALA A 38 -10.35 0.35 -2.97
C ALA A 38 -10.74 1.55 -3.85
N PHE A 39 -11.51 2.53 -3.32
CA PHE A 39 -11.87 3.73 -4.06
C PHE A 39 -10.68 4.64 -4.37
N MET A 40 -9.68 4.68 -3.49
CA MET A 40 -8.43 5.42 -3.73
C MET A 40 -7.68 4.80 -4.91
N GLY A 41 -7.55 3.48 -4.97
CA GLY A 41 -6.95 2.75 -6.09
C GLY A 41 -7.70 2.98 -7.40
N GLU A 42 -9.02 2.77 -7.42
CA GLU A 42 -9.87 3.00 -8.61
C GLU A 42 -9.78 4.44 -9.12
N SER A 43 -9.84 5.42 -8.20
CA SER A 43 -9.71 6.84 -8.58
C SER A 43 -8.33 7.15 -9.13
N THR A 44 -7.28 6.53 -8.58
CA THR A 44 -5.90 6.69 -9.05
C THR A 44 -5.73 6.15 -10.46
N GLU A 45 -6.30 4.97 -10.74
CA GLU A 45 -6.27 4.35 -12.06
C GLU A 45 -6.97 5.24 -13.11
N HIS A 46 -8.14 5.79 -12.75
CA HIS A 46 -8.82 6.76 -13.61
C HIS A 46 -8.01 8.05 -13.83
N VAL A 47 -7.33 8.59 -12.81
CA VAL A 47 -6.42 9.74 -13.00
C VAL A 47 -5.24 9.36 -13.89
N ALA A 48 -4.63 8.20 -13.67
CA ALA A 48 -3.48 7.70 -14.41
C ALA A 48 -3.79 7.55 -15.91
N ALA A 49 -5.00 7.13 -16.26
CA ALA A 49 -5.46 7.02 -17.65
C ALA A 49 -5.43 8.35 -18.42
N HIS A 50 -5.49 9.51 -17.74
CA HIS A 50 -5.53 10.83 -18.37
C HIS A 50 -4.16 11.49 -18.57
N VAL A 51 -3.10 11.00 -17.92
CA VAL A 51 -1.79 11.68 -17.87
C VAL A 51 -0.68 10.97 -18.68
N GLY A 52 -1.07 9.97 -19.48
CA GLY A 52 -0.15 9.17 -20.29
C GLY A 52 0.58 8.11 -19.46
N GLN A 53 1.12 7.08 -20.13
CA GLN A 53 1.56 5.86 -19.46
C GLN A 53 2.68 6.07 -18.43
N SER A 54 3.71 6.87 -18.73
CA SER A 54 4.81 7.09 -17.80
C SER A 54 4.32 7.81 -16.52
N ILE A 55 3.66 8.97 -16.66
CA ILE A 55 3.18 9.73 -15.50
C ILE A 55 2.08 8.94 -14.78
N GLY A 56 1.21 8.26 -15.52
CA GLY A 56 0.16 7.41 -14.98
C GLY A 56 0.72 6.24 -14.18
N GLY A 57 1.78 5.59 -14.66
CA GLY A 57 2.48 4.54 -13.92
C GLY A 57 3.07 5.05 -12.61
N LEU A 58 3.69 6.24 -12.61
CA LEU A 58 4.22 6.85 -11.38
C LEU A 58 3.11 7.24 -10.40
N LEU A 59 2.00 7.79 -10.90
CA LEU A 59 0.82 8.09 -10.09
C LEU A 59 0.23 6.82 -9.49
N ASN A 60 0.09 5.75 -10.26
CA ASN A 60 -0.43 4.48 -9.76
C ASN A 60 0.49 3.86 -8.71
N ALA A 61 1.80 3.87 -8.93
CA ALA A 61 2.77 3.38 -7.96
C ALA A 61 2.73 4.15 -6.63
N THR A 62 2.46 5.47 -6.69
CA THR A 62 2.42 6.35 -5.51
C THR A 62 1.05 6.31 -4.81
N PHE A 63 -0.01 6.65 -5.53
CA PHE A 63 -1.36 6.79 -5.00
C PHE A 63 -2.09 5.45 -4.83
N GLY A 64 -1.71 4.41 -5.58
CA GLY A 64 -2.24 3.05 -5.38
C GLY A 64 -1.85 2.44 -4.03
N ASN A 65 -0.72 2.87 -3.45
CA ASN A 65 -0.26 2.47 -2.11
C ASN A 65 -0.47 3.58 -1.06
N MET A 66 -1.11 4.69 -1.43
CA MET A 66 -1.17 5.87 -0.56
C MET A 66 -2.02 5.64 0.70
N ALA A 67 -3.07 4.83 0.62
CA ALA A 67 -3.87 4.51 1.80
C ALA A 67 -3.01 3.86 2.89
N GLU A 68 -2.16 2.91 2.50
CA GLU A 68 -1.24 2.23 3.41
C GLU A 68 -0.21 3.21 3.98
N LEU A 69 0.41 4.04 3.12
CA LEU A 69 1.38 5.04 3.57
C LEU A 69 0.76 6.02 4.57
N ILE A 70 -0.47 6.48 4.35
CA ILE A 70 -1.16 7.38 5.28
C ILE A 70 -1.36 6.71 6.64
N ILE A 71 -1.84 5.46 6.65
CA ILE A 71 -2.04 4.70 7.89
C ILE A 71 -0.71 4.53 8.63
N LEU A 72 0.34 4.10 7.94
CA LEU A 72 1.66 3.89 8.54
C LEU A 72 2.27 5.20 9.07
N ILE A 73 2.12 6.31 8.35
CA ILE A 73 2.59 7.63 8.81
C ILE A 73 1.81 8.07 10.05
N ALA A 74 0.49 7.86 10.10
CA ALA A 74 -0.33 8.19 11.28
C ALA A 74 0.06 7.36 12.51
N MET A 75 0.40 6.08 12.33
CA MET A 75 0.96 5.26 13.42
C MET A 75 2.34 5.76 13.83
N LEU A 76 3.19 6.10 12.86
CA LEU A 76 4.54 6.58 13.12
C LEU A 76 4.54 7.91 13.88
N SER A 77 3.64 8.84 13.57
CA SER A 77 3.50 10.11 14.27
C SER A 77 3.08 9.95 15.74
N ARG A 78 2.51 8.78 16.09
CA ARG A 78 2.17 8.38 17.46
C ARG A 78 3.24 7.53 18.15
N GLY A 79 4.40 7.36 17.51
CA GLY A 79 5.50 6.55 18.06
C GLY A 79 5.23 5.04 18.04
N LEU A 80 4.21 4.58 17.31
CA LEU A 80 3.84 3.15 17.20
C LEU A 80 4.75 2.41 16.21
N HIS A 81 6.07 2.43 16.47
CA HIS A 81 7.09 1.89 15.57
C HIS A 81 6.92 0.39 15.29
N GLU A 82 6.54 -0.40 16.31
CA GLU A 82 6.31 -1.84 16.14
C GLU A 82 5.13 -2.13 15.21
N VAL A 83 4.06 -1.33 15.32
CA VAL A 83 2.88 -1.43 14.44
C VAL A 83 3.25 -1.09 13.01
N VAL A 84 4.08 -0.06 12.80
CA VAL A 84 4.56 0.33 11.47
C VAL A 84 5.40 -0.78 10.84
N LEU A 85 6.36 -1.35 11.59
CA LEU A 85 7.19 -2.45 11.11
C LEU A 85 6.36 -3.70 10.80
N ALA A 86 5.43 -4.06 11.68
CA ALA A 86 4.49 -5.16 11.45
C ALA A 86 3.60 -4.92 10.23
N GLY A 87 3.17 -3.68 10.00
CA GLY A 87 2.39 -3.27 8.84
C GLY A 87 3.15 -3.45 7.53
N ILE A 88 4.39 -2.96 7.44
CA ILE A 88 5.25 -3.10 6.24
C ILE A 88 5.52 -4.59 5.94
N LEU A 89 5.87 -5.39 6.96
CA LEU A 89 6.06 -6.84 6.79
C LEU A 89 4.77 -7.52 6.36
N GLY A 90 3.64 -7.15 6.96
CA GLY A 90 2.32 -7.63 6.62
C GLY A 90 1.98 -7.37 5.16
N ALA A 91 2.23 -6.17 4.64
CA ALA A 91 1.98 -5.83 3.25
C ALA A 91 2.83 -6.65 2.27
N ILE A 92 4.11 -6.89 2.59
CA ILE A 92 4.99 -7.76 1.79
C ILE A 92 4.44 -9.19 1.76
N LEU A 93 4.02 -9.74 2.90
CA LEU A 93 3.46 -11.09 2.98
C LEU A 93 2.10 -11.20 2.29
N VAL A 94 1.23 -10.21 2.46
CA VAL A 94 -0.09 -10.18 1.82
C VAL A 94 0.07 -10.11 0.31
N ASN A 95 0.91 -9.22 -0.23
CA ASN A 95 1.07 -9.10 -1.69
C ASN A 95 1.89 -10.26 -2.28
N GLY A 96 3.02 -10.60 -1.64
CA GLY A 96 3.95 -11.60 -2.15
C GLY A 96 3.45 -13.04 -2.03
N LEU A 97 2.71 -13.37 -0.97
CA LEU A 97 2.23 -14.74 -0.73
C LEU A 97 0.71 -14.85 -0.86
N LEU A 98 -0.05 -14.08 -0.07
CA LEU A 98 -1.49 -14.28 0.03
C LEU A 98 -2.22 -13.93 -1.27
N ALA A 99 -2.05 -12.71 -1.77
CA ALA A 99 -2.70 -12.21 -2.98
C ALA A 99 -2.22 -12.98 -4.22
N SER A 100 -0.90 -13.17 -4.35
CA SER A 100 -0.31 -13.95 -5.44
C SER A 100 -0.79 -15.41 -5.42
N GLY A 101 -0.77 -16.08 -4.27
CA GLY A 101 -1.24 -17.45 -4.11
C GLY A 101 -2.74 -17.60 -4.34
N LEU A 102 -3.56 -16.66 -3.86
CA LEU A 102 -5.00 -16.64 -4.11
C LEU A 102 -5.31 -16.41 -5.60
N SER A 103 -4.57 -15.54 -6.27
CA SER A 103 -4.72 -15.29 -7.71
C SER A 103 -4.40 -16.54 -8.54
N MET A 104 -3.33 -17.27 -8.17
CA MET A 104 -3.00 -18.55 -8.79
C MET A 104 -4.10 -19.60 -8.53
N LEU A 105 -4.55 -19.72 -7.28
CA LEU A 105 -5.59 -20.68 -6.90
C LEU A 105 -6.91 -20.40 -7.64
N VAL A 106 -7.43 -19.17 -7.55
CA VAL A 106 -8.72 -18.78 -8.11
C VAL A 106 -8.68 -18.82 -9.64
N GLY A 107 -7.66 -18.24 -10.27
CA GLY A 107 -7.56 -18.29 -11.73
C GLY A 107 -7.30 -19.72 -12.26
N GLY A 108 -6.60 -20.55 -11.47
CA GLY A 108 -6.35 -21.96 -11.73
C GLY A 108 -7.58 -22.86 -11.66
N VAL A 109 -8.66 -22.44 -11.00
CA VAL A 109 -9.95 -23.17 -10.99
C VAL A 109 -10.50 -23.32 -12.41
N LYS A 110 -10.36 -22.27 -13.24
CA LYS A 110 -10.89 -22.25 -14.61
C LYS A 110 -9.81 -22.50 -15.66
N HIS A 111 -8.58 -22.02 -15.45
CA HIS A 111 -7.52 -22.07 -16.45
C HIS A 111 -6.39 -22.97 -15.98
N HIS A 112 -6.17 -24.07 -16.70
CA HIS A 112 -5.09 -25.01 -16.38
C HIS A 112 -3.69 -24.40 -16.54
N ILE A 113 -3.55 -23.46 -17.49
CA ILE A 113 -2.33 -22.68 -17.73
C ILE A 113 -2.72 -21.21 -17.61
N GLN A 114 -2.02 -20.47 -16.76
CA GLN A 114 -2.18 -19.03 -16.60
C GLN A 114 -1.01 -18.33 -17.32
N GLU A 115 -1.33 -17.41 -18.24
CA GLU A 115 -0.33 -16.62 -18.95
C GLU A 115 0.06 -15.39 -18.12
N TYR A 116 1.36 -15.10 -18.08
CA TYR A 116 1.91 -13.93 -17.40
C TYR A 116 3.23 -13.52 -18.07
N ASN A 117 3.63 -12.27 -17.89
CA ASN A 117 4.91 -11.79 -18.39
C ASN A 117 6.05 -12.33 -17.49
N ARG A 118 6.77 -13.33 -18.00
CA ARG A 118 7.87 -14.00 -17.27
C ARG A 118 9.05 -13.08 -17.00
N GLU A 119 9.36 -12.18 -17.93
CA GLU A 119 10.52 -11.28 -17.80
C GLU A 119 10.27 -10.25 -16.70
N SER A 120 9.17 -9.50 -16.79
CA SER A 120 8.82 -8.48 -15.79
C SER A 120 8.59 -9.08 -14.39
N SER A 121 7.96 -10.27 -14.32
CA SER A 121 7.72 -10.93 -13.03
C SER A 121 9.03 -11.40 -12.38
N ARG A 122 9.99 -11.88 -13.17
CA ARG A 122 11.32 -12.28 -12.66
C ARG A 122 12.08 -11.07 -12.12
N ASP A 123 12.06 -9.96 -12.83
CA ASP A 123 12.78 -8.76 -12.43
C ASP A 123 12.18 -8.16 -11.15
N LEU A 124 10.85 -8.08 -11.05
CA LEU A 124 10.13 -7.67 -9.84
C LEU A 124 10.38 -8.60 -8.65
N ALA A 125 10.36 -9.92 -8.86
CA ALA A 125 10.65 -10.89 -7.81
C ALA A 125 12.10 -10.76 -7.30
N THR A 126 13.05 -10.53 -8.20
CA THR A 126 14.46 -10.32 -7.85
C THR A 126 14.64 -9.05 -7.02
N LEU A 127 14.01 -7.94 -7.42
CA LEU A 127 14.03 -6.68 -6.67
C LEU A 127 13.39 -6.84 -5.29
N LEU A 128 12.26 -7.55 -5.19
CA LEU A 128 11.60 -7.81 -3.91
C LEU A 128 12.50 -8.63 -2.97
N ILE A 129 13.17 -9.67 -3.49
CA ILE A 129 14.11 -10.49 -2.69
C ILE A 129 15.27 -9.63 -2.18
N ILE A 130 15.86 -8.78 -3.04
CA ILE A 130 16.95 -7.87 -2.65
C ILE A 130 16.46 -6.89 -1.56
N ALA A 131 15.25 -6.34 -1.71
CA ALA A 131 14.67 -5.43 -0.75
C ALA A 131 14.44 -6.09 0.62
N VAL A 132 13.80 -7.26 0.63
CA VAL A 132 13.54 -8.04 1.86
C VAL A 132 14.85 -8.48 2.51
N PHE A 133 15.84 -8.90 1.73
CA PHE A 133 17.16 -9.25 2.26
C PHE A 133 17.86 -8.05 2.89
N GLY A 134 17.84 -6.88 2.24
CA GLY A 134 18.40 -5.65 2.81
C GLY A 134 17.75 -5.27 4.13
N MET A 135 16.42 -5.36 4.23
CA MET A 135 15.69 -5.15 5.49
C MET A 135 16.05 -6.19 6.56
N ALA A 136 16.16 -7.47 6.18
CA ALA A 136 16.52 -8.55 7.09
C ALA A 136 17.93 -8.37 7.68
N VAL A 137 18.90 -7.91 6.88
CA VAL A 137 20.26 -7.59 7.36
C VAL A 137 20.22 -6.53 8.46
N ILE A 138 19.45 -5.45 8.27
CA ILE A 138 19.28 -4.41 9.29
C ILE A 138 18.60 -4.97 10.54
N SER A 139 17.57 -5.82 10.39
CA SER A 139 16.91 -6.48 11.52
C SER A 139 17.88 -7.32 12.34
N VAL A 140 18.78 -8.08 11.70
CA VAL A 140 19.78 -8.90 12.41
C VAL A 140 20.83 -8.03 13.12
N ILE A 141 21.27 -6.93 12.50
CA ILE A 141 22.21 -5.99 13.14
C ILE A 141 21.59 -5.38 14.40
N ASN A 142 20.31 -4.97 14.32
CA ASN A 142 19.54 -4.46 15.45
C ASN A 142 19.53 -5.43 16.63
N MET A 143 19.22 -6.71 16.38
CA MET A 143 19.16 -7.75 17.42
C MET A 143 20.49 -7.93 18.16
N ARG A 144 21.63 -7.61 17.53
CA ARG A 144 22.96 -7.75 18.15
C ARG A 144 23.38 -6.53 18.97
N GLN A 145 22.72 -5.38 18.80
CA GLN A 145 23.02 -4.14 19.52
C GLN A 145 22.17 -3.96 20.78
N THR A 146 21.21 -4.85 21.03
CA THR A 146 20.27 -4.77 22.16
C THR A 146 20.88 -5.34 23.45
N ASP A 147 21.76 -4.58 24.11
CA ASP A 147 21.96 -4.61 25.58
C ASP A 147 21.04 -3.59 26.28
N SER A 148 20.19 -2.86 25.53
CA SER A 148 19.25 -1.86 26.05
C SER A 148 17.90 -2.00 25.36
N ALA A 149 16.82 -2.03 26.15
CA ALA A 149 15.43 -2.29 25.74
C ALA A 149 14.77 -1.21 24.84
N ALA A 150 15.55 -0.34 24.21
CA ALA A 150 15.04 0.68 23.30
C ALA A 150 15.28 0.26 21.84
N LEU A 151 14.30 0.50 20.97
CA LEU A 151 14.47 0.44 19.52
C LEU A 151 15.43 1.58 19.09
N VAL A 152 16.73 1.37 19.24
CA VAL A 152 17.75 2.30 18.74
C VAL A 152 17.91 2.06 17.24
N MET A 153 17.66 3.07 16.43
CA MET A 153 17.88 2.97 14.98
C MET A 153 19.38 2.79 14.71
N PRO A 154 19.84 1.70 14.07
CA PRO A 154 21.23 1.53 13.71
C PRO A 154 21.64 2.63 12.74
N GLU A 155 22.88 3.10 12.85
CA GLU A 155 23.46 4.04 11.88
C GLU A 155 23.40 3.51 10.44
N SER A 156 23.34 2.18 10.26
CA SER A 156 23.21 1.52 8.96
C SER A 156 21.80 1.55 8.37
N SER A 157 20.76 1.83 9.16
CA SER A 157 19.36 1.84 8.70
C SER A 157 19.08 2.91 7.63
N PRO A 158 19.46 4.20 7.83
CA PRO A 158 19.29 5.21 6.78
C PRO A 158 20.06 4.91 5.49
N ILE A 159 21.24 4.27 5.61
CA ILE A 159 22.06 3.89 4.44
C ILE A 159 21.33 2.84 3.60
N VAL A 160 20.82 1.78 4.24
CA VAL A 160 20.07 0.73 3.54
C VAL A 160 18.77 1.29 2.97
N ALA A 161 18.03 2.10 3.72
CA ALA A 161 16.83 2.78 3.20
C ALA A 161 17.14 3.64 1.96
N GLY A 162 18.26 4.39 1.97
CA GLY A 162 18.73 5.17 0.83
C GLY A 162 19.10 4.32 -0.39
N LEU A 163 19.78 3.18 -0.18
CA LEU A 163 20.11 2.24 -1.24
C LEU A 163 18.86 1.61 -1.86
N LEU A 164 17.88 1.22 -1.04
CA LEU A 164 16.61 0.67 -1.50
C LEU A 164 15.82 1.72 -2.30
N LEU A 165 15.75 2.96 -1.82
CA LEU A 165 15.10 4.06 -2.52
C LEU A 165 15.77 4.38 -3.86
N ALA A 166 17.11 4.43 -3.89
CA ALA A 166 17.86 4.64 -5.13
C ALA A 166 17.63 3.48 -6.12
N GLY A 167 17.63 2.24 -5.63
CA GLY A 167 17.28 1.05 -6.41
C GLY A 167 15.89 1.16 -7.03
N TYR A 168 14.90 1.57 -6.24
CA TYR A 168 13.54 1.78 -6.70
C TYR A 168 13.43 2.89 -7.76
N VAL A 169 14.11 4.02 -7.57
CA VAL A 169 14.15 5.11 -8.57
C VAL A 169 14.81 4.63 -9.87
N MET A 170 15.91 3.87 -9.79
CA MET A 170 16.53 3.27 -10.97
C MET A 170 15.58 2.29 -11.68
N TYR A 171 14.83 1.49 -10.92
CA TYR A 171 13.79 0.62 -11.47
C TYR A 171 12.65 1.40 -12.14
N LEU A 172 12.21 2.52 -11.57
CA LEU A 172 11.20 3.39 -12.19
C LEU A 172 11.70 3.96 -13.53
N VAL A 173 12.96 4.41 -13.59
CA VAL A 173 13.56 4.86 -14.86
C VAL A 173 13.66 3.71 -15.87
N TYR A 174 14.03 2.51 -15.39
CA TYR A 174 14.10 1.31 -16.23
C TYR A 174 12.73 0.97 -16.85
N SER A 175 11.70 0.80 -16.01
CA SER A 175 10.36 0.39 -16.42
C SER A 175 9.61 1.46 -17.23
N MET A 176 9.78 2.75 -16.90
CA MET A 176 9.00 3.83 -17.53
C MET A 176 9.66 4.46 -18.74
N LYS A 177 10.98 4.31 -18.92
CA LYS A 177 11.74 5.01 -19.96
C LYS A 177 12.56 4.08 -20.85
N THR A 178 13.38 3.21 -20.27
CA THR A 178 14.34 2.44 -21.08
C THR A 178 13.76 1.14 -21.64
N HIS A 179 12.84 0.50 -20.93
CA HIS A 179 12.25 -0.80 -21.31
C HIS A 179 10.73 -0.79 -21.20
N LYS A 180 10.09 0.33 -21.57
CA LYS A 180 8.64 0.53 -21.48
C LYS A 180 7.83 -0.58 -22.18
N ASP A 181 8.35 -1.11 -23.27
CA ASP A 181 7.80 -2.17 -24.11
C ASP A 181 7.66 -3.51 -23.37
N LEU A 182 8.49 -3.78 -22.36
CA LEU A 182 8.35 -4.96 -21.49
C LEU A 182 7.21 -4.81 -20.47
N PHE A 183 6.77 -3.58 -20.19
CA PHE A 183 5.74 -3.26 -19.18
C PHE A 183 4.45 -2.67 -19.78
N GLU A 184 4.38 -2.53 -21.11
CA GLU A 184 3.17 -2.21 -21.85
C GLU A 184 2.27 -3.46 -21.88
N SER A 185 1.22 -3.49 -21.08
CA SER A 185 0.11 -4.41 -21.36
C SER A 185 -0.61 -3.93 -22.63
N PRO A 186 -0.99 -4.85 -23.54
CA PRO A 186 -1.87 -4.49 -24.65
C PRO A 186 -3.11 -3.82 -24.06
N ARG A 187 -3.43 -2.60 -24.51
CA ARG A 187 -4.72 -1.98 -24.19
C ARG A 187 -5.81 -2.92 -24.70
N THR A 188 -6.48 -3.61 -23.78
CA THR A 188 -7.70 -4.35 -24.12
C THR A 188 -8.75 -3.33 -24.53
N GLU A 189 -9.39 -3.55 -25.68
CA GLU A 189 -10.44 -2.68 -26.24
C GLU A 189 -11.67 -2.54 -25.32
N ASP A 190 -11.73 -3.31 -24.23
CA ASP A 190 -12.58 -3.07 -23.06
C ASP A 190 -12.00 -1.92 -22.21
N GLU A 191 -11.88 -0.71 -22.77
CA GLU A 191 -11.66 0.49 -21.96
C GLU A 191 -12.91 0.68 -21.08
N GLU A 192 -12.82 0.27 -19.82
CA GLU A 192 -13.81 0.61 -18.80
C GLU A 192 -14.05 2.13 -18.83
N ASP A 193 -15.33 2.53 -18.80
CA ASP A 193 -15.80 3.91 -18.86
C ASP A 193 -14.97 4.83 -17.93
N THR A 194 -13.97 5.51 -18.51
CA THR A 194 -13.02 6.29 -17.71
C THR A 194 -13.74 7.49 -17.11
N TRP A 195 -13.63 7.68 -15.79
CA TRP A 195 -14.22 8.86 -15.15
C TRP A 195 -13.56 10.11 -15.69
N SER A 196 -14.33 11.18 -15.88
CA SER A 196 -13.72 12.47 -16.23
C SER A 196 -12.65 12.86 -15.20
N LEU A 197 -11.53 13.44 -15.67
CA LEU A 197 -10.41 13.85 -14.82
C LEU A 197 -10.86 14.63 -13.57
N LYS A 198 -11.84 15.54 -13.72
CA LYS A 198 -12.41 16.30 -12.61
C LYS A 198 -13.08 15.40 -11.56
N LYS A 199 -13.88 14.42 -11.99
CA LYS A 199 -14.50 13.44 -11.10
C LYS A 199 -13.44 12.61 -10.40
N ALA A 200 -12.48 12.06 -11.14
CA ALA A 200 -11.41 11.23 -10.59
C ALA A 200 -10.58 11.97 -9.54
N LEU A 201 -10.14 13.20 -9.82
CA LEU A 201 -9.42 14.04 -8.85
C LEU A 201 -10.25 14.42 -7.62
N THR A 202 -11.54 14.71 -7.82
CA THR A 202 -12.45 15.05 -6.71
C THR A 202 -12.64 13.86 -5.78
N VAL A 203 -12.93 12.68 -6.34
CA VAL A 203 -13.10 11.46 -5.54
C VAL A 203 -11.79 11.09 -4.85
N LEU A 204 -10.66 11.12 -5.56
CA LEU A 204 -9.35 10.85 -4.98
C LEU A 204 -9.07 11.77 -3.78
N SER A 205 -9.30 13.07 -3.94
CA SER A 205 -9.07 14.05 -2.87
C SER A 205 -9.99 13.83 -1.66
N VAL A 206 -11.28 13.57 -1.88
CA VAL A 206 -12.24 13.28 -0.80
C VAL A 206 -11.86 12.00 -0.06
N VAL A 207 -11.53 10.94 -0.80
CA VAL A 207 -11.14 9.65 -0.21
C VAL A 207 -9.84 9.79 0.57
N THR A 208 -8.85 10.53 0.06
CA THR A 208 -7.60 10.80 0.79
C THR A 208 -7.88 11.49 2.13
N LEU A 209 -8.72 12.52 2.16
CA LEU A 209 -9.06 13.21 3.41
C LEU A 209 -9.79 12.28 4.40
N LEU A 210 -10.69 11.43 3.92
CA LEU A 210 -11.38 10.44 4.75
C LEU A 210 -10.40 9.39 5.30
N VAL A 211 -9.46 8.90 4.49
CA VAL A 211 -8.43 7.96 4.96
C VAL A 211 -7.56 8.62 6.02
N VAL A 212 -7.13 9.87 5.84
CA VAL A 212 -6.37 10.61 6.87
C VAL A 212 -7.17 10.70 8.16
N TRP A 213 -8.43 11.11 8.10
CA TRP A 213 -9.26 11.25 9.29
C TRP A 213 -9.51 9.92 10.01
N VAL A 214 -9.85 8.87 9.28
CA VAL A 214 -10.07 7.54 9.87
C VAL A 214 -8.75 6.96 10.40
N SER A 215 -7.61 7.25 9.77
CA SER A 215 -6.29 6.81 10.26
C SER A 215 -5.92 7.49 11.58
N GLU A 216 -6.30 8.74 11.79
CA GLU A 216 -6.16 9.43 13.09
C GLU A 216 -7.03 8.80 14.19
N ILE A 217 -8.27 8.42 13.85
CA ILE A 217 -9.15 7.70 14.78
C ILE A 217 -8.55 6.33 15.12
N LEU A 218 -8.08 5.61 14.10
CA LEU A 218 -7.47 4.29 14.26
C LEU A 218 -6.22 4.36 15.15
N SER A 219 -5.33 5.32 14.91
CA SER A 219 -4.07 5.44 15.65
C SER A 219 -4.32 5.80 17.11
N GLY A 220 -5.31 6.66 17.39
CA GLY A 220 -5.73 6.95 18.77
C GLY A 220 -6.42 5.79 19.48
N ALA A 221 -7.11 4.91 18.76
CA ALA A 221 -7.69 3.70 19.34
C ALA A 221 -6.61 2.67 19.71
N ILE A 222 -5.55 2.54 18.90
CA ILE A 222 -4.44 1.61 19.16
C ILE A 222 -3.63 2.02 20.40
N GLU A 223 -3.38 3.31 20.62
CA GLU A 223 -2.66 3.78 21.82
C GLU A 223 -3.35 3.43 23.14
N GLN A 224 -4.65 3.15 23.10
CA GLN A 224 -5.47 2.89 24.30
C GLN A 224 -5.66 1.40 24.59
N VAL A 225 -5.16 0.51 23.72
CA VAL A 225 -5.25 -0.95 23.84
C VAL A 225 -3.92 -1.52 24.30
#